data_AF-A0A937NIP4-F1
#
_entry.id   AF-A0A937NIP4-F1
#
_cell.length_a   1.000
_cell.length_b   1.000
_cell.length_c   1.000
_cell.angle_alpha   90.00
_cell.angle_beta   90.00
_cell.angle_gamma   90.00
#
_symmetry.space_group_name_H-M   'P 1'
#
loop_
_entity.id
_entity.type
_entity.pdbx_description
1 polymer ?
#
loop_
_entity_poly.entity_id
_entity_poly.type
_entity_poly.pdbx_seq_one_letter_code
_entity_poly.pdbx_strand_id
1 'polypeptide(L)'
;MQIEVSSLSAKIPPRIARLEDLAYNFWWSWHREARDLFKMLDYPLWRSTGHNPVKMLLEASPERLEELAADPLFLRQYDAVLIALDADIGNVHLWFPAKYPDLMARPVAYFSAEFGLHQSLPTYAGGLGVLAGDHCKETSDIGLPFVAVGFLYEMG
;
A
#
# COMPACT_ATOMS: atom_id res chain seq x y z
N MET A 1 25.29 0.28 -13.79
CA MET A 1 24.13 1.08 -14.22
C MET A 1 23.55 1.69 -12.95
N GLN A 2 23.90 2.93 -12.63
CA GLN A 2 23.38 3.63 -11.45
C GLN A 2 21.90 3.90 -11.70
N ILE A 3 21.03 3.28 -10.91
CA ILE A 3 19.63 3.67 -10.85
C ILE A 3 19.64 4.98 -10.06
N GLU A 4 19.50 6.12 -10.75
CA GLU A 4 19.10 7.36 -10.08
C GLU A 4 17.73 7.09 -9.47
N VAL A 5 17.69 6.84 -8.17
CA VAL A 5 16.46 6.87 -7.41
C VAL A 5 16.06 8.33 -7.34
N SER A 6 15.35 8.84 -8.36
CA SER A 6 14.65 10.12 -8.22
C SER A 6 13.69 9.93 -7.05
N SER A 7 13.95 10.58 -5.93
CA SER A 7 13.12 10.39 -4.74
C SER A 7 11.71 10.91 -5.07
N LEU A 8 10.67 10.07 -4.93
CA LEU A 8 9.28 10.50 -5.14
C LEU A 8 9.01 11.79 -4.35
N SER A 9 9.57 11.88 -3.14
CA SER A 9 9.55 13.03 -2.25
C SER A 9 9.93 14.38 -2.88
N ALA A 10 10.77 14.41 -3.92
CA ALA A 10 11.18 15.67 -4.56
C ALA A 10 10.14 16.20 -5.57
N LYS A 11 9.26 15.32 -6.05
CA LYS A 11 8.27 15.61 -7.10
C LYS A 11 6.88 15.89 -6.54
N ILE A 12 6.56 15.32 -5.38
CA ILE A 12 5.24 15.41 -4.78
C ILE A 12 5.13 16.71 -3.96
N PRO A 13 4.11 17.55 -4.20
CA PRO A 13 3.91 18.76 -3.41
C PRO A 13 3.76 18.47 -1.91
N PRO A 14 4.28 19.35 -1.02
CA PRO A 14 4.25 19.11 0.43
C PRO A 14 2.88 18.76 1.00
N ARG A 15 1.79 19.32 0.44
CA ARG A 15 0.42 19.09 0.91
C ARG A 15 -0.04 17.63 0.75
N ILE A 16 0.51 16.93 -0.23
CA ILE A 16 0.15 15.55 -0.57
C ILE A 16 1.36 14.60 -0.49
N ALA A 17 2.45 15.01 0.17
CA ALA A 17 3.72 14.28 0.24
C ALA A 17 3.56 12.82 0.70
N ARG A 18 2.63 12.54 1.61
CA ARG A 18 2.36 11.19 2.12
C ARG A 18 1.66 10.25 1.13
N LEU A 19 1.42 10.69 -0.11
CA LEU A 19 1.11 9.76 -1.20
C LEU A 19 2.24 8.75 -1.41
N GLU A 20 3.49 9.12 -1.11
CA GLU A 20 4.63 8.20 -1.10
C GLU A 20 4.45 7.09 -0.06
N ASP A 21 4.17 7.45 1.20
CA ASP A 21 3.88 6.49 2.28
C ASP A 21 2.77 5.52 1.88
N LEU A 22 1.67 6.06 1.35
CA LEU A 22 0.54 5.27 0.91
C LEU A 22 0.91 4.36 -0.26
N ALA A 23 1.70 4.82 -1.23
CA ALA A 23 2.09 4.02 -2.39
C ALA A 23 2.96 2.81 -2.02
N TYR A 24 3.86 2.97 -1.04
CA TYR A 24 4.77 1.92 -0.57
C TYR A 24 4.14 0.97 0.45
N ASN A 25 2.96 1.27 0.98
CA ASN A 25 2.26 0.40 1.91
C ASN A 25 1.09 -0.33 1.23
N PHE A 26 1.22 -1.64 1.00
CA PHE A 26 0.21 -2.46 0.32
C PHE A 26 -1.20 -2.43 0.93
N TRP A 27 -1.38 -1.90 2.14
CA TRP A 27 -2.69 -1.59 2.73
C TRP A 27 -3.67 -0.98 1.73
N TRP A 28 -3.21 -0.07 0.86
CA TRP A 28 -4.08 0.51 -0.16
C TRP A 28 -4.76 -0.54 -1.05
N SER A 29 -4.18 -1.73 -1.24
CA SER A 29 -4.65 -2.71 -2.23
C SER A 29 -5.93 -3.45 -1.85
N TRP A 30 -6.23 -3.57 -0.54
CA TRP A 30 -7.52 -4.10 -0.07
C TRP A 30 -8.46 -3.03 0.50
N HIS A 31 -7.98 -1.82 0.76
CA HIS A 31 -8.82 -0.67 1.15
C HIS A 31 -9.38 0.06 -0.07
N ARG A 32 -10.71 0.11 -0.20
CA ARG A 32 -11.38 0.62 -1.40
C ARG A 32 -11.13 2.12 -1.60
N GLU A 33 -11.25 2.90 -0.54
CA GLU A 33 -11.13 4.36 -0.55
C GLU A 33 -9.72 4.79 -0.97
N ALA A 34 -8.70 4.04 -0.54
CA ALA A 34 -7.31 4.22 -0.93
C ALA A 34 -7.07 3.90 -2.41
N ARG A 35 -7.65 2.80 -2.95
CA ARG A 35 -7.61 2.53 -4.40
C ARG A 35 -8.32 3.61 -5.20
N ASP A 36 -9.45 4.08 -4.71
CA ASP A 36 -10.24 5.11 -5.38
C ASP A 36 -9.49 6.45 -5.40
N LEU A 37 -8.68 6.74 -4.37
CA LEU A 37 -7.78 7.90 -4.37
C LEU A 37 -6.76 7.86 -5.52
N PHE A 38 -6.11 6.71 -5.76
CA PHE A 38 -5.20 6.57 -6.90
C PHE A 38 -5.93 6.67 -8.24
N LYS A 39 -7.16 6.15 -8.35
CA LYS A 39 -7.97 6.34 -9.57
C LYS A 39 -8.34 7.81 -9.81
N MET A 40 -8.60 8.58 -8.76
CA MET A 40 -8.92 10.02 -8.85
C MET A 40 -7.72 10.86 -9.28
N LEU A 41 -6.50 10.44 -8.91
CA LEU A 41 -5.28 11.12 -9.30
C LEU A 41 -5.19 11.22 -10.83
N ASP A 42 -5.21 10.07 -11.50
CA ASP A 42 -5.25 9.97 -12.97
C ASP A 42 -5.67 8.54 -13.38
N TYR A 43 -6.91 8.37 -13.82
CA TYR A 43 -7.43 7.04 -14.14
C TYR A 43 -6.76 6.37 -15.36
N PRO A 44 -6.52 7.06 -16.49
CA PRO A 44 -5.70 6.52 -17.57
C PRO A 44 -4.31 6.05 -17.11
N LEU A 45 -3.60 6.86 -16.32
CA LEU A 45 -2.29 6.52 -15.80
C LEU A 45 -2.34 5.35 -14.81
N TRP A 46 -3.37 5.29 -13.97
CA TRP A 46 -3.61 4.17 -13.08
C TRP A 46 -3.72 2.84 -13.83
N ARG A 47 -4.40 2.85 -14.99
CA ARG A 47 -4.53 1.68 -15.86
C ARG A 47 -3.22 1.33 -16.57
N SER A 48 -2.53 2.32 -17.16
CA SER A 48 -1.31 2.08 -17.95
C SER A 48 -0.13 1.61 -17.08
N THR A 49 -0.10 2.00 -15.80
CA THR A 49 0.92 1.57 -14.84
C THR A 49 0.65 0.20 -14.22
N GLY A 50 -0.41 -0.49 -14.65
CA GLY A 50 -0.77 -1.81 -14.11
C GLY A 50 -1.23 -1.73 -12.67
N HIS A 51 -1.86 -0.61 -12.27
CA HIS A 51 -2.30 -0.37 -10.90
C HIS A 51 -1.14 -0.36 -9.88
N ASN A 52 0.03 0.12 -10.27
CA ASN A 52 1.18 0.30 -9.38
C ASN A 52 1.30 1.78 -8.98
N PRO A 53 1.00 2.15 -7.72
CA PRO A 53 0.98 3.56 -7.29
C PRO A 53 2.36 4.19 -7.26
N VAL A 54 3.44 3.43 -7.00
CA VAL A 54 4.81 3.95 -7.05
C VAL A 54 5.16 4.36 -8.48
N LYS A 55 4.91 3.47 -9.45
CA LYS A 55 5.12 3.75 -10.87
C LYS A 55 4.24 4.92 -11.35
N MET A 56 2.99 4.96 -10.91
CA MET A 56 2.07 6.07 -11.19
C MET A 56 2.59 7.41 -10.71
N LEU A 57 3.08 7.52 -9.48
CA LEU A 57 3.63 8.77 -8.94
C LEU A 57 4.93 9.19 -9.63
N LEU A 58 5.76 8.22 -10.06
CA LEU A 58 6.94 8.50 -10.87
C LEU A 58 6.57 9.06 -12.25
N GLU A 59 5.52 8.54 -12.88
CA GLU A 59 5.09 8.95 -14.23
C GLU A 59 4.15 10.16 -14.27
N ALA A 60 3.43 10.46 -13.18
CA ALA A 60 2.50 11.59 -13.09
C ALA A 60 3.21 12.93 -13.37
N SER A 61 2.59 13.88 -14.05
CA SER A 61 3.23 15.17 -14.28
C SER A 61 3.25 16.03 -13.00
N PRO A 62 4.29 16.86 -12.77
CA PRO A 62 4.31 17.80 -11.64
C PRO A 62 3.08 18.70 -11.62
N GLU A 63 2.63 19.18 -12.78
CA GLU A 63 1.46 20.04 -12.91
C GLU A 63 0.20 19.34 -12.40
N ARG A 64 0.03 18.06 -12.70
CA ARG A 64 -1.12 17.28 -12.24
C ARG A 64 -1.10 17.09 -10.73
N LEU A 65 0.07 16.87 -10.14
CA LEU A 65 0.21 16.75 -8.69
C LEU A 65 -0.08 18.09 -7.99
N GLU A 66 0.35 19.21 -8.54
CA GLU A 66 0.03 20.56 -8.04
C GLU A 66 -1.47 20.87 -8.13
N GLU A 67 -2.12 20.52 -9.25
CA GLU A 67 -3.58 20.64 -9.38
C GLU A 67 -4.32 19.89 -8.27
N LEU A 68 -3.94 18.64 -8.01
CA LEU A 68 -4.55 17.81 -6.97
C LEU A 68 -4.23 18.30 -5.56
N ALA A 69 -3.04 18.86 -5.36
CA ALA A 69 -2.66 19.49 -4.10
C ALA A 69 -3.49 20.75 -3.79
N ALA A 70 -4.14 21.35 -4.80
CA ALA A 70 -5.05 22.48 -4.66
C ALA A 70 -6.54 22.11 -4.73
N ASP A 71 -6.89 20.88 -5.13
CA ASP A 71 -8.28 20.43 -5.30
C ASP A 71 -8.93 20.02 -3.95
N PRO A 72 -9.95 20.76 -3.45
CA PRO A 72 -10.60 20.43 -2.18
C PRO A 72 -11.27 19.05 -2.16
N LEU A 73 -11.75 18.55 -3.31
CA LEU A 73 -12.40 17.24 -3.38
C LEU A 73 -11.38 16.11 -3.23
N PHE A 74 -10.24 16.22 -3.94
CA PHE A 74 -9.14 15.27 -3.78
C PHE A 74 -8.59 15.30 -2.36
N LEU A 75 -8.30 16.49 -1.82
CA LEU A 75 -7.73 16.65 -0.48
C LEU A 75 -8.63 16.06 0.61
N ARG A 76 -9.94 16.21 0.50
CA ARG A 76 -10.88 15.61 1.46
C ARG A 76 -10.77 14.09 1.49
N GLN A 77 -10.67 13.45 0.33
CA GLN A 77 -10.53 12.00 0.25
C GLN A 77 -9.12 11.56 0.68
N TYR A 78 -8.09 12.29 0.29
CA TYR A 78 -6.71 12.07 0.71
C TYR A 78 -6.57 12.10 2.24
N ASP A 79 -7.07 13.15 2.90
CA ASP A 79 -6.99 13.29 4.36
C ASP A 79 -7.75 12.17 5.07
N ALA A 80 -8.94 11.79 4.56
CA ALA A 80 -9.72 10.68 5.11
C ALA A 80 -8.99 9.34 5.01
N VAL A 81 -8.34 9.08 3.87
CA VAL A 81 -7.54 7.86 3.65
C VAL A 81 -6.33 7.82 4.58
N LEU A 82 -5.63 8.94 4.78
CA LEU A 82 -4.49 8.98 5.70
C LEU A 82 -4.90 8.79 7.15
N ILE A 83 -6.03 9.35 7.58
CA ILE A 83 -6.58 9.12 8.93
C ILE A 83 -6.83 7.61 9.12
N ALA A 84 -7.41 6.93 8.14
CA ALA A 84 -7.65 5.49 8.20
C ALA A 84 -6.33 4.69 8.23
N LEU A 85 -5.36 5.04 7.37
CA LEU A 85 -4.05 4.41 7.36
C LEU A 85 -3.33 4.56 8.71
N ASP A 86 -3.33 5.76 9.29
CA ASP A 86 -2.68 6.05 10.56
C ASP A 86 -3.36 5.30 11.73
N ALA A 87 -4.69 5.14 11.68
CA ALA A 87 -5.43 4.36 12.67
C ALA A 87 -5.03 2.87 12.63
N ASP A 88 -4.90 2.30 11.43
CA ASP A 88 -4.54 0.89 11.24
C ASP A 88 -3.06 0.64 11.59
N ILE A 89 -2.13 1.49 11.13
CA ILE A 89 -0.69 1.39 11.48
C ILE A 89 -0.47 1.60 12.98
N GLY A 90 -1.21 2.53 13.59
CA GLY A 90 -1.13 2.82 15.02
C GLY A 90 -1.64 1.70 15.91
N ASN A 91 -2.25 0.65 15.35
CA ASN A 91 -2.85 -0.48 16.06
C ASN A 91 -3.88 -0.05 17.14
N VAL A 92 -4.43 1.17 17.06
CA VAL A 92 -5.19 1.80 18.17
C VAL A 92 -6.51 1.09 18.45
N HIS A 93 -7.03 0.35 17.47
CA HIS A 93 -8.36 -0.29 17.53
C HIS A 93 -8.35 -1.78 17.19
N LEU A 94 -7.18 -2.37 16.97
CA LEU A 94 -7.11 -3.74 16.46
C LEU A 94 -7.42 -4.76 17.56
N TRP A 95 -8.12 -5.82 17.17
CA TRP A 95 -8.66 -6.81 18.09
C TRP A 95 -7.57 -7.62 18.82
N PHE A 96 -6.50 -8.02 18.11
CA PHE A 96 -5.47 -8.88 18.68
C PHE A 96 -4.64 -8.19 19.77
N PRO A 97 -4.11 -6.97 19.58
CA PRO A 97 -3.40 -6.25 20.64
C PRO A 97 -4.29 -5.99 21.87
N ALA A 98 -5.58 -5.71 21.67
CA ALA A 98 -6.52 -5.47 22.75
C ALA A 98 -6.83 -6.74 23.57
N LYS A 99 -6.93 -7.90 22.89
CA LYS A 99 -7.31 -9.17 23.52
C LYS A 99 -6.12 -9.96 24.06
N TYR A 100 -4.97 -9.87 23.42
CA TYR A 100 -3.77 -10.65 23.73
C TYR A 100 -2.50 -9.78 23.80
N PRO A 101 -2.46 -8.73 24.65
CA PRO A 101 -1.32 -7.81 24.73
C PRO A 101 0.00 -8.54 25.06
N ASP A 102 -0.05 -9.58 25.90
CA ASP A 102 1.12 -10.37 26.31
C ASP A 102 1.78 -11.16 25.16
N LEU A 103 1.07 -11.34 24.05
CA LEU A 103 1.56 -12.07 22.87
C LEU A 103 2.13 -11.14 21.79
N MET A 104 2.04 -9.81 21.94
CA MET A 104 2.52 -8.86 20.93
C MET A 104 4.03 -8.96 20.65
N ALA A 105 4.81 -9.39 21.64
CA ALA A 105 6.26 -9.60 21.49
C ALA A 105 6.62 -11.00 20.93
N ARG A 106 5.63 -11.80 20.48
CA ARG A 106 5.82 -13.17 20.01
C ARG A 106 5.30 -13.32 18.57
N PRO A 107 6.05 -12.84 17.57
CA PRO A 107 5.58 -12.83 16.20
C PRO A 107 5.46 -14.24 15.61
N VAL A 108 4.44 -14.45 14.77
CA VAL A 108 4.28 -15.63 13.94
C VAL A 108 5.05 -15.42 12.64
N ALA A 109 6.04 -16.28 12.38
CA ALA A 109 6.72 -16.31 11.09
C ALA A 109 5.95 -17.25 10.13
N TYR A 110 5.44 -16.68 9.04
CA TYR A 110 4.64 -17.40 8.04
C TYR A 110 5.41 -17.53 6.73
N PHE A 111 5.84 -18.75 6.46
CA PHE A 111 6.62 -19.08 5.27
C PHE A 111 5.69 -19.56 4.15
N SER A 112 5.79 -18.91 3.00
CA SER A 112 5.15 -19.37 1.77
C SER A 112 6.09 -19.14 0.60
N ALA A 113 6.04 -20.02 -0.40
CA ALA A 113 6.75 -19.79 -1.66
C ALA A 113 6.17 -18.58 -2.40
N GLU A 114 4.84 -18.40 -2.33
CA GLU A 114 4.12 -17.41 -3.11
C GLU A 114 3.24 -16.53 -2.22
N PHE A 115 3.05 -15.27 -2.65
CA PHE A 115 2.13 -14.33 -2.02
C PHE A 115 1.39 -13.51 -3.10
N GLY A 116 0.07 -13.64 -3.13
CA GLY A 116 -0.84 -12.93 -4.01
C GLY A 116 -1.43 -11.71 -3.34
N LEU A 117 -0.58 -10.72 -3.00
CA LEU A 117 -1.03 -9.49 -2.34
C LEU A 117 -1.84 -8.61 -3.30
N HIS A 118 -1.22 -8.27 -4.44
CA HIS A 118 -1.82 -7.45 -5.48
C HIS A 118 -1.10 -7.66 -6.82
N GLN A 119 -1.78 -7.40 -7.94
CA GLN A 119 -1.26 -7.61 -9.30
C GLN A 119 -0.01 -6.78 -9.63
N SER A 120 0.23 -5.69 -8.88
CA SER A 120 1.43 -4.86 -9.01
C SER A 120 2.70 -5.54 -8.48
N LEU A 121 2.57 -6.67 -7.76
CA LEU A 121 3.66 -7.50 -7.26
C LEU A 121 3.41 -8.96 -7.65
N PRO A 122 3.82 -9.39 -8.85
CA PRO A 122 3.53 -10.72 -9.38
C PRO A 122 4.47 -11.76 -8.76
N THR A 123 4.24 -12.12 -7.49
CA THR A 123 4.99 -13.13 -6.73
C THR A 123 4.16 -14.40 -6.47
N TYR A 124 3.21 -14.71 -7.35
CA TYR A 124 2.38 -15.90 -7.25
C TYR A 124 1.93 -16.41 -8.62
N ALA A 125 1.67 -17.71 -8.70
CA ALA A 125 1.23 -18.40 -9.91
C ALA A 125 -0.18 -19.01 -9.76
N GLY A 126 -0.64 -19.27 -8.53
CA GLY A 126 -1.91 -19.96 -8.31
C GLY A 126 -2.59 -19.72 -6.96
N GLY A 127 -3.51 -20.62 -6.60
CA GLY A 127 -4.37 -20.48 -5.42
C GLY A 127 -3.63 -20.46 -4.09
N LEU A 128 -2.44 -21.07 -4.01
CA LEU A 128 -1.60 -21.02 -2.81
C LEU A 128 -1.20 -19.58 -2.47
N GLY A 129 -0.68 -18.84 -3.46
CA GLY A 129 -0.29 -17.45 -3.26
C GLY A 129 -1.48 -16.56 -2.92
N VAL A 130 -2.63 -16.77 -3.55
CA VAL A 130 -3.87 -16.04 -3.20
C VAL A 130 -4.21 -16.24 -1.73
N LEU A 131 -4.25 -17.48 -1.24
CA LEU A 131 -4.53 -17.78 0.16
C LEU A 131 -3.50 -17.16 1.12
N ALA A 132 -2.20 -17.27 0.78
CA ALA A 132 -1.13 -16.67 1.56
C ALA A 132 -1.25 -15.14 1.63
N GLY A 133 -1.66 -14.50 0.51
CA GLY A 133 -1.94 -13.08 0.45
C GLY A 133 -3.14 -12.67 1.29
N ASP A 134 -4.21 -13.46 1.27
CA ASP A 134 -5.41 -13.21 2.10
C ASP A 134 -5.11 -13.39 3.59
N HIS A 135 -4.25 -14.34 3.98
CA HIS A 135 -3.75 -14.41 5.35
C HIS A 135 -3.01 -13.14 5.75
N CYS A 136 -2.14 -12.58 4.91
CA CYS A 136 -1.43 -11.33 5.23
C CYS A 136 -2.39 -10.15 5.44
N LYS A 137 -3.46 -10.08 4.65
CA LYS A 137 -4.48 -9.02 4.76
C LYS A 137 -5.28 -9.17 6.05
N GLU A 138 -5.80 -10.36 6.31
CA GLU A 138 -6.58 -10.62 7.52
C GLU A 138 -5.74 -10.43 8.79
N THR A 139 -4.48 -10.86 8.79
CA THR A 139 -3.59 -10.67 9.94
C THR A 139 -3.26 -9.20 10.19
N SER A 140 -3.16 -8.39 9.13
CA SER A 140 -3.08 -6.93 9.22
C SER A 140 -4.35 -6.34 9.83
N ASP A 141 -5.52 -6.73 9.34
CA ASP A 141 -6.81 -6.18 9.79
C ASP A 141 -7.13 -6.50 11.26
N ILE A 142 -6.61 -7.61 11.80
CA ILE A 142 -6.77 -7.97 13.23
C ILE A 142 -5.59 -7.54 14.12
N GLY A 143 -4.48 -7.08 13.54
CA GLY A 143 -3.28 -6.67 14.28
C GLY A 143 -2.47 -7.82 14.87
N LEU A 144 -2.45 -8.99 14.22
CA LEU A 144 -1.64 -10.12 14.68
C LEU A 144 -0.14 -9.80 14.46
N PRO A 145 0.75 -9.99 15.45
CA PRO A 145 2.19 -9.85 15.23
C PRO A 145 2.64 -10.97 14.27
N PHE A 146 2.75 -10.63 12.99
CA PHE A 146 2.87 -11.58 11.88
C PHE A 146 3.95 -11.11 10.91
N VAL A 147 4.82 -12.03 10.50
CA VAL A 147 5.90 -11.76 9.54
C VAL A 147 5.80 -12.77 8.42
N ALA A 148 5.43 -12.31 7.23
CA ALA A 148 5.43 -13.12 6.01
C ALA A 148 6.85 -13.22 5.44
N VAL A 149 7.29 -14.44 5.13
CA VAL A 149 8.62 -14.72 4.55
C VAL A 149 8.43 -15.53 3.26
N GLY A 150 9.00 -15.03 2.17
CA GLY A 150 8.94 -15.67 0.86
C GLY A 150 10.06 -15.20 -0.05
N PHE A 151 9.87 -15.39 -1.35
CA PHE A 151 10.86 -15.06 -2.36
C PHE A 151 10.42 -13.88 -3.22
N LEU A 152 11.38 -13.07 -3.66
CA LEU A 152 11.21 -12.13 -4.76
C LEU A 152 11.74 -12.79 -6.04
N TYR A 153 10.85 -13.33 -6.84
CA TYR A 153 11.21 -13.99 -8.09
C TYR A 153 11.57 -12.95 -9.16
N GLU A 154 12.71 -13.14 -9.84
CA GLU A 154 13.12 -12.27 -10.97
C GLU A 154 12.23 -12.48 -12.21
N MET A 155 11.75 -13.70 -12.38
CA MET A 155 10.81 -14.12 -13.41
C MET A 155 9.76 -14.97 -12.67
N GLY A 156 8.53 -14.48 -12.61
CA GLY A 156 7.43 -15.18 -11.93
C GLY A 156 7.18 -16.60 -12.45
#